data_AF-A0AAU9SQ08-F1
#
_entry.id   AF-A0AAU9SQ08-F1
#
_cell.length_a   1.000
_cell.length_b   1.000
_cell.length_c   1.000
_cell.angle_alpha   90.00
_cell.angle_beta   90.00
_cell.angle_gamma   90.00
#
_symmetry.space_group_name_H-M   'P 1'
#
loop_
_entity.id
_entity.type
_entity.pdbx_description
1 polymer ?
#
loop_
_entity_poly.entity_id
_entity_poly.type
_entity_poly.pdbx_seq_one_letter_code
_entity_poly.pdbx_strand_id
1 'polypeptide(L)'
;MVTMHDVMDAQWVYDNYRDESYLRRVIMPLEVLLTSYKRLVVKDSAVNAICYGAKLMIPGLLRFENDIEVGEEVVLMTTKGRQLRLELQR
;
A
#
# COMPACT_ATOMS: atom_id res chain seq x y z
N MET A 1 -7.30 1.37 18.25
CA MET A 1 -7.80 0.05 18.68
C MET A 1 -9.31 0.09 18.51
N VAL A 2 -9.88 -0.89 17.82
CA VAL A 2 -11.33 -1.01 17.54
C VAL A 2 -11.81 -2.33 18.13
N THR A 3 -13.05 -2.36 18.60
CA THR A 3 -13.68 -3.54 19.18
C THR A 3 -14.53 -4.27 18.14
N MET A 4 -14.88 -5.53 18.41
CA MET A 4 -15.82 -6.27 17.54
C MET A 4 -17.21 -5.63 17.46
N HIS A 5 -17.61 -4.88 18.49
CA HIS A 5 -18.84 -4.11 18.48
C HIS A 5 -18.76 -2.95 17.48
N ASP A 6 -17.63 -2.25 17.40
CA ASP A 6 -17.43 -1.17 16.44
C ASP A 6 -17.52 -1.66 14.98
N VAL A 7 -17.08 -2.89 14.70
CA VAL A 7 -17.21 -3.51 13.38
C VAL A 7 -18.67 -3.81 13.04
N MET A 8 -19.43 -4.34 14.02
CA MET A 8 -20.85 -4.64 13.85
C MET A 8 -21.67 -3.37 13.61
N ASP A 9 -21.41 -2.33 14.41
CA ASP A 9 -22.11 -1.05 14.30
C ASP A 9 -21.73 -0.33 12.99
N ALA A 10 -20.47 -0.41 12.56
CA ALA A 10 -20.03 0.11 11.27
C ALA A 10 -20.74 -0.53 10.09
N GLN A 11 -20.92 -1.85 10.11
CA GLN A 11 -21.67 -2.57 9.08
C GLN A 11 -23.15 -2.17 9.08
N TRP A 12 -23.77 -2.09 10.26
CA TRP A 12 -25.17 -1.72 10.39
C TRP A 12 -25.44 -0.29 9.88
N VAL A 13 -24.58 0.68 10.22
CA VAL A 13 -24.71 2.07 9.75
C VAL A 13 -24.59 2.15 8.23
N TYR A 14 -23.67 1.39 7.63
CA TYR A 14 -23.53 1.31 6.18
C TYR A 14 -24.79 0.75 5.51
N ASP A 15 -25.37 -0.33 6.04
CA ASP A 15 -26.55 -0.97 5.45
C ASP A 15 -27.83 -0.10 5.56
N ASN A 16 -27.98 0.66 6.65
CA ASN A 16 -29.19 1.46 6.91
C ASN A 16 -29.13 2.88 6.33
N TYR A 17 -27.98 3.53 6.41
CA TYR A 17 -27.83 4.95 6.05
C TYR A 17 -26.95 5.15 4.80
N ARG A 18 -26.32 4.09 4.28
CA ARG A 18 -25.31 4.16 3.20
C ARG A 18 -24.15 5.10 3.52
N ASP A 19 -23.89 5.31 4.81
CA ASP A 19 -22.78 6.13 5.28
C ASP A 19 -21.53 5.26 5.48
N GLU A 20 -20.51 5.48 4.66
CA GLU A 20 -19.23 4.78 4.71
C GLU A 20 -18.27 5.33 5.78
N SER A 21 -18.59 6.48 6.40
CA SER A 21 -17.67 7.21 7.27
C SER A 21 -17.21 6.37 8.46
N TYR A 22 -18.13 5.59 9.03
CA TYR A 22 -17.81 4.73 10.18
C TYR A 22 -17.01 3.50 9.77
N LEU A 23 -17.35 2.90 8.61
CA LEU A 23 -16.63 1.77 8.04
C LEU A 23 -15.18 2.12 7.67
N ARG A 24 -14.95 3.29 7.06
CA ARG A 24 -13.61 3.80 6.72
C ARG A 24 -12.74 4.13 7.93
N ARG A 25 -13.35 4.34 9.11
CA ARG A 25 -12.63 4.56 10.36
C ARG A 25 -12.20 3.23 11.00
N VAL A 26 -13.03 2.20 10.87
CA VAL A 26 -12.74 0.86 11.40
C VAL A 26 -11.74 0.11 10.53
N ILE A 27 -11.87 0.23 9.21
CA ILE A 27 -11.00 -0.44 8.24
C ILE A 27 -9.89 0.53 7.82
N MET A 28 -8.67 0.24 8.27
CA MET A 28 -7.49 0.97 7.83
C MET A 28 -6.87 0.33 6.58
N PRO A 29 -6.30 1.14 5.66
CA PRO A 29 -5.59 0.63 4.50
C PRO A 29 -4.34 -0.15 4.92
N LEU A 30 -4.00 -1.19 4.15
CA LEU A 30 -2.86 -2.08 4.39
C LEU A 30 -1.51 -1.34 4.36
N GLU A 31 -1.45 -0.20 3.67
CA GLU A 31 -0.32 0.70 3.61
C GLU A 31 0.16 1.17 4.99
N VAL A 32 -0.72 1.23 5.99
CA VAL A 32 -0.37 1.67 7.36
C VAL A 32 0.66 0.72 8.00
N LEU A 33 0.58 -0.58 7.71
CA LEU A 33 1.51 -1.59 8.24
C LEU A 33 2.91 -1.47 7.63
N LEU A 34 3.02 -0.79 6.50
CA LEU A 34 4.19 -0.82 5.63
C LEU A 34 4.96 0.52 5.68
N THR A 35 4.58 1.39 6.63
CA THR A 35 5.18 2.69 6.90
C THR A 35 6.62 2.62 7.39
N SER A 36 7.03 1.49 7.97
CA SER A 36 8.40 1.28 8.49
C SER A 36 9.42 0.91 7.42
N TYR A 37 8.98 0.56 6.21
CA TYR A 37 9.85 0.11 5.12
C TYR A 37 10.27 1.27 4.20
N LYS A 38 11.45 1.11 3.57
CA LYS A 38 11.94 2.06 2.58
C LYS A 38 11.09 2.02 1.32
N ARG A 39 10.81 3.20 0.75
CA ARG A 39 9.85 3.38 -0.36
C ARG A 39 10.54 3.63 -1.70
N LEU A 40 10.07 2.93 -2.71
CA LEU A 40 10.45 3.09 -4.11
C LEU A 40 9.22 3.50 -4.92
N VAL A 41 9.26 4.69 -5.52
CA VAL A 41 8.19 5.19 -6.38
C VAL A 41 8.47 4.78 -7.82
N VAL A 42 7.52 4.07 -8.41
CA VAL A 42 7.60 3.51 -9.76
C VAL A 42 6.74 4.32 -10.74
N LYS A 43 7.16 4.38 -12.01
CA LYS A 43 6.34 4.90 -13.12
C LYS A 43 5.09 4.06 -13.33
N ASP A 44 3.98 4.74 -13.63
CA ASP A 44 2.68 4.11 -13.90
C ASP A 44 2.73 3.08 -15.05
N SER A 45 3.61 3.28 -16.05
CA SER A 45 3.80 2.34 -17.15
C SER A 45 4.43 1.00 -16.73
N ALA A 46 5.22 0.99 -15.66
CA ALA A 46 5.90 -0.21 -15.16
C ALA A 46 5.08 -0.96 -14.11
N VAL A 47 4.02 -0.35 -13.56
CA VAL A 47 3.15 -0.94 -12.53
C VAL A 47 2.56 -2.27 -12.98
N ASN A 48 2.03 -2.30 -14.21
CA ASN A 48 1.38 -3.51 -14.71
C ASN A 48 2.37 -4.69 -14.80
N ALA A 49 3.58 -4.44 -15.32
CA ALA A 49 4.61 -5.46 -15.43
C ALA A 49 5.01 -6.04 -14.06
N ILE A 50 5.09 -5.21 -13.02
CA ILE A 50 5.45 -5.64 -11.68
C ILE A 50 4.35 -6.50 -11.04
N CYS A 51 3.07 -6.16 -11.28
CA CYS A 51 1.93 -6.98 -10.83
C CYS A 51 1.93 -8.37 -11.45
N TYR A 52 2.48 -8.53 -12.67
CA TYR A 52 2.69 -9.82 -13.31
C TYR A 52 3.96 -10.56 -12.84
N GLY A 53 4.72 -9.98 -11.91
CA GLY A 53 5.94 -10.58 -11.38
C GLY A 53 7.23 -10.23 -12.11
N ALA A 54 7.21 -9.27 -13.04
CA ALA A 54 8.45 -8.74 -13.62
C ALA A 54 9.29 -8.03 -12.55
N LYS A 55 10.62 -8.10 -12.69
CA LYS A 55 11.54 -7.38 -11.82
C LYS A 55 11.55 -5.89 -12.15
N LEU A 56 11.64 -5.04 -11.13
CA LEU A 56 11.83 -3.61 -11.34
C LEU A 56 13.21 -3.36 -12.00
N MET A 57 13.20 -2.63 -13.11
CA MET A 57 14.40 -2.19 -13.81
C MET A 57 14.55 -0.67 -13.68
N ILE A 58 15.78 -0.16 -13.73
CA ILE A 58 16.14 1.27 -13.68
C ILE A 58 15.18 2.20 -14.48
N PRO A 59 14.77 1.90 -15.73
CA PRO A 59 13.87 2.80 -16.49
C PRO A 59 12.47 2.99 -15.87
N GLY A 60 12.02 2.06 -15.04
CA GLY A 60 10.73 2.10 -14.33
C GLY A 60 10.77 2.87 -13.01
N LEU A 61 11.97 3.22 -12.51
CA LEU A 61 12.14 3.94 -11.25
C LEU A 61 11.91 5.44 -11.43
N LEU A 62 11.17 6.06 -10.50
CA LEU A 62 10.85 7.50 -10.53
C LEU A 62 11.47 8.21 -9.32
N ARG A 63 11.32 7.66 -8.11
CA ARG A 63 12.00 8.12 -6.90
C ARG A 63 12.38 6.93 -6.03
N PHE A 64 13.46 7.07 -5.29
CA PHE A 64 13.90 6.11 -4.29
C PHE A 64 14.24 6.86 -3.00
N GLU A 65 14.11 6.17 -1.88
CA GLU A 65 14.57 6.66 -0.58
C GLU A 65 16.08 6.45 -0.46
N ASN A 66 16.79 7.31 0.28
CA ASN A 66 18.23 7.18 0.44
C ASN A 66 18.58 5.99 1.35
N ASP A 67 19.84 5.53 1.29
CA ASP A 67 20.41 4.48 2.13
C ASP A 67 19.80 3.07 1.93
N ILE A 68 19.24 2.75 0.77
CA ILE A 68 18.78 1.37 0.48
C ILE A 68 19.99 0.45 0.29
N GLU A 69 20.10 -0.59 1.11
CA GLU A 69 21.16 -1.60 1.00
C GLU A 69 20.69 -2.82 0.19
N VAL A 70 21.65 -3.45 -0.52
CA VAL A 70 21.37 -4.67 -1.28
C VAL A 70 20.99 -5.80 -0.33
N GLY A 71 19.82 -6.39 -0.54
CA GLY A 71 19.25 -7.43 0.32
C GLY A 71 18.20 -6.93 1.30
N GLU A 72 17.92 -5.63 1.34
CA GLU A 72 16.86 -5.07 2.17
C GLU A 72 15.47 -5.21 1.53
N GLU A 73 14.44 -5.36 2.36
CA GLU A 73 13.05 -5.35 1.92
C GLU A 73 12.57 -3.92 1.68
N VAL A 74 12.05 -3.68 0.49
CA VAL A 74 11.58 -2.36 0.05
C VAL A 74 10.14 -2.43 -0.42
N VAL A 75 9.41 -1.34 -0.19
CA VAL A 75 8.02 -1.18 -0.60
C VAL A 75 7.96 -0.42 -1.91
N LEU A 76 7.32 -1.02 -2.90
CA LEU A 76 7.01 -0.36 -4.16
C LEU A 76 5.69 0.39 -4.06
N MET A 77 5.74 1.68 -4.40
CA MET A 77 4.60 2.58 -4.43
C MET A 77 4.39 3.18 -5.83
N THR A 78 3.14 3.45 -6.15
CA THR A 78 2.76 4.28 -7.30
C THR A 78 2.94 5.76 -7.00
N THR A 79 2.91 6.60 -8.04
CA THR A 79 2.87 8.07 -7.92
C THR A 79 1.67 8.57 -7.10
N LYS A 80 0.59 7.78 -7.03
CA LYS A 80 -0.63 8.06 -6.25
C LYS A 80 -0.53 7.65 -4.78
N GLY A 81 0.63 7.19 -4.31
CA GLY A 81 0.84 6.77 -2.92
C GLY A 81 0.18 5.44 -2.56
N ARG A 82 -0.36 4.70 -3.53
CA ARG A 82 -0.84 3.33 -3.32
C ARG A 82 0.31 2.36 -3.38
N GLN A 83 0.31 1.42 -2.46
CA GLN A 83 1.28 0.34 -2.44
C GLN A 83 0.96 -0.72 -3.47
N LEU A 84 2.00 -1.22 -4.13
CA LEU A 84 1.90 -2.28 -5.14
C LEU A 84 2.33 -3.62 -4.57
N ARG A 85 3.53 -3.65 -3.98
CA ARG A 85 4.22 -4.89 -3.66
C ARG A 85 5.37 -4.66 -2.67
N LEU A 86 5.66 -5.67 -1.86
CA LEU A 86 6.92 -5.84 -1.15
C LEU A 86 7.91 -6.58 -2.04
N GLU A 87 9.07 -5.99 -2.29
CA GLU A 87 10.12 -6.59 -3.11
C GLU A 87 11.45 -6.57 -2.35
N LEU A 88 12.25 -7.63 -2.52
CA LEU A 88 13.60 -7.69 -1.98
C LEU A 88 14.55 -7.08 -2.99
N GLN A 89 15.37 -6.10 -2.59
CA GLN A 89 16.38 -5.57 -3.50
C GLN A 89 17.45 -6.65 -3.74
N ARG A 90 17.56 -7.13 -4.98
CA ARG A 90 18.58 -8.09 -5.43
C ARG A 90 19.59 -7.46 -6.37
#